data_AF-A0A946R793-F1
#
_entry.id   AF-A0A946R793-F1
#
_cell.length_a   1.000
_cell.length_b   1.000
_cell.length_c   1.000
_cell.angle_alpha   90.00
_cell.angle_beta   90.00
_cell.angle_gamma   90.00
#
_symmetry.space_group_name_H-M   'P 1'
#
loop_
_entity.id
_entity.type
_entity.pdbx_description
1 polymer ?
#
loop_
_entity_poly.entity_id
_entity_poly.type
_entity_poly.pdbx_seq_one_letter_code
_entity_poly.pdbx_strand_id
1 'polypeptide(L)'
;MIKVKHVLALFTIMFFIAGCKKDNPFNPGDGAQADSLSITTFAGLHQHFLEPKCANPACHDGAFEPDFRTVESAYNTMVYQPVTKNDDSASYTYRVVPGSVDDSWLMNRLMTDDDTLGQMPLYAVPLTQEELGYFQDWVIDSARDAFGLVPIRPNRSPEVKWYTAYEGNTPYVNRIDTNRINGWSSAMQVPHNQDITLLFRLADDLTDVANLSDHKFFYSNNIDYSNASMITPVFYSGNYYTVSIPANTLTQTQQYWFYYHVQDDVNSTDFPNTESKSWWIAHFSLLAL
;
A
#
# COMPACT_ATOMS: atom_id res chain seq x y z
N MET A 1 68.39 40.88 -2.52
CA MET A 1 67.16 41.02 -1.72
C MET A 1 66.02 40.77 -2.71
N ILE A 2 65.17 39.74 -2.67
CA ILE A 2 64.50 38.98 -1.61
C ILE A 2 64.30 37.54 -2.12
N LYS A 3 64.52 36.53 -1.27
CA LYS A 3 64.22 35.11 -1.55
C LYS A 3 62.78 34.84 -1.13
N VAL A 4 61.92 34.33 -2.02
CA VAL A 4 60.59 33.82 -1.65
C VAL A 4 60.60 32.30 -1.75
N LYS A 5 60.73 31.65 -0.60
CA LYS A 5 60.58 30.19 -0.44
C LYS A 5 59.09 29.85 -0.52
N HIS A 6 58.68 29.10 -1.53
CA HIS A 6 57.36 28.49 -1.57
C HIS A 6 57.49 27.06 -1.05
N VAL A 7 57.14 26.87 0.22
CA VAL A 7 56.97 25.55 0.84
C VAL A 7 55.58 25.08 0.46
N LEU A 8 55.49 24.14 -0.49
CA LEU A 8 54.24 23.48 -0.83
C LEU A 8 54.03 22.33 0.18
N ALA A 9 53.28 22.58 1.24
CA ALA A 9 52.85 21.55 2.18
C ALA A 9 51.67 20.79 1.57
N LEU A 10 51.91 19.56 1.12
CA LEU A 10 50.87 18.65 0.64
C LEU A 10 50.17 18.07 1.89
N PHE A 11 48.95 18.54 2.17
CA PHE A 11 48.10 18.01 3.23
C PHE A 11 47.50 16.68 2.77
N THR A 12 48.00 15.56 3.28
CA THR A 12 47.38 14.24 3.12
C THR A 12 46.10 14.20 3.96
N ILE A 13 44.94 14.33 3.32
CA ILE A 13 43.64 14.13 3.96
C ILE A 13 43.45 12.64 4.19
N MET A 14 43.67 12.20 5.43
CA MET A 14 43.38 10.85 5.90
C MET A 14 41.87 10.76 6.17
N PHE A 15 41.13 10.20 5.22
CA PHE A 15 39.72 9.84 5.40
C PHE A 15 39.63 8.71 6.44
N PHE A 16 39.30 9.06 7.68
CA PHE A 16 38.85 8.09 8.67
C PHE A 16 37.44 7.65 8.29
N ILE A 17 37.33 6.49 7.62
CA ILE A 17 36.08 5.77 7.49
C ILE A 17 35.77 5.18 8.87
N ALA A 18 35.13 5.97 9.73
CA ALA A 18 34.49 5.46 10.93
C ALA A 18 33.22 4.72 10.50
N GLY A 19 33.39 3.48 10.02
CA GLY A 19 32.28 2.56 9.86
C GLY A 19 31.71 2.25 11.23
N CYS A 20 30.57 2.85 11.58
CA CYS A 20 29.75 2.33 12.67
C CYS A 20 29.39 0.89 12.30
N LYS A 21 30.02 -0.09 12.95
CA LYS A 21 29.45 -1.43 13.01
C LYS A 21 28.15 -1.29 13.81
N LYS A 22 27.02 -1.24 13.12
CA LYS A 22 25.74 -1.55 13.76
C LYS A 22 25.84 -3.04 14.11
N ASP A 23 25.77 -3.37 15.39
CA ASP A 23 25.76 -4.76 15.81
C ASP A 23 24.62 -5.48 15.10
N ASN A 24 24.91 -6.67 14.58
CA ASN A 24 23.89 -7.48 13.92
C ASN A 24 22.91 -7.96 15.01
N PRO A 25 21.65 -7.48 15.01
CA PRO A 25 20.68 -7.87 16.03
C PRO A 25 20.27 -9.34 15.92
N PHE A 26 20.68 -10.01 14.84
CA PHE A 26 20.46 -11.43 14.58
C PHE A 26 21.68 -12.30 14.85
N ASN A 27 22.77 -11.76 15.41
CA ASN A 27 23.95 -12.58 15.73
C ASN A 27 23.70 -13.34 17.05
N PRO A 28 23.56 -14.68 17.03
CA PRO A 28 23.28 -15.44 18.25
C PRO A 28 24.47 -15.47 19.23
N GLY A 29 25.65 -15.00 18.84
CA GLY A 29 26.83 -14.93 19.70
C GLY A 29 27.42 -16.31 19.99
N ASP A 30 28.72 -16.44 19.74
CA ASP A 30 29.49 -17.66 19.94
C ASP A 30 29.69 -17.92 21.45
N GLY A 31 28.66 -18.36 22.16
CA GLY A 31 28.73 -18.73 23.57
C GLY A 31 28.85 -17.54 24.54
N ALA A 32 27.93 -17.52 25.50
CA ALA A 32 27.95 -16.63 26.67
C ALA A 32 27.94 -15.11 26.37
N GLN A 33 26.86 -14.63 25.74
CA GLN A 33 26.37 -13.28 26.01
C GLN A 33 24.83 -13.25 25.99
N ALA A 34 24.22 -13.97 26.93
CA ALA A 34 22.82 -13.75 27.29
C ALA A 34 22.78 -12.58 28.30
N ASP A 35 22.50 -11.35 27.85
CA ASP A 35 21.80 -10.30 28.64
C ASP A 35 21.71 -8.89 28.01
N SER A 36 22.18 -8.64 26.78
CA SER A 36 22.19 -7.26 26.24
C SER A 36 21.01 -6.88 25.35
N LEU A 37 20.18 -7.83 24.91
CA LEU A 37 18.97 -7.52 24.16
C LEU A 37 17.86 -7.18 25.15
N SER A 38 17.41 -5.93 25.12
CA SER A 38 16.21 -5.54 25.87
C SER A 38 15.05 -6.43 25.42
N ILE A 39 14.39 -7.08 26.39
CA ILE A 39 13.29 -8.01 26.15
C ILE A 39 12.10 -7.38 25.43
N THR A 40 12.02 -6.04 25.45
CA THR A 40 11.02 -5.23 24.72
C THR A 40 11.38 -4.94 23.27
N THR A 41 12.58 -5.31 22.81
CA THR A 41 12.91 -5.27 21.38
C THR A 41 12.31 -6.46 20.66
N PHE A 42 12.05 -6.32 19.36
CA PHE A 42 11.50 -7.44 18.60
C PHE A 42 12.42 -8.67 18.59
N ALA A 43 13.74 -8.47 18.51
CA ALA A 43 14.72 -9.56 18.63
C ALA A 43 14.65 -10.24 20.01
N GLY A 44 14.48 -9.47 21.08
CA GLY A 44 14.28 -10.00 22.44
C GLY A 44 12.97 -10.80 22.55
N LEU A 45 11.85 -10.26 22.06
CA LEU A 45 10.57 -10.98 22.04
C LEU A 45 10.64 -12.29 21.24
N HIS A 46 11.36 -12.27 20.12
CA HIS A 46 11.57 -13.47 19.32
C HIS A 46 12.37 -14.52 20.07
N GLN A 47 13.55 -14.15 20.59
CA GLN A 47 14.45 -15.03 21.32
C GLN A 47 13.80 -15.64 22.58
N HIS A 48 13.04 -14.85 23.33
CA HIS A 48 12.49 -15.27 24.63
C HIS A 48 11.10 -15.92 24.54
N PHE A 49 10.33 -15.62 23.49
CA PHE A 49 8.92 -16.06 23.41
C PHE A 49 8.55 -16.68 22.06
N LEU A 50 8.68 -15.95 20.95
CA LEU A 50 8.13 -16.42 19.67
C LEU A 50 8.83 -17.68 19.15
N GLU A 51 10.16 -17.75 19.22
CA GLU A 51 10.89 -18.96 18.83
C GLU A 51 10.63 -20.11 19.81
N PRO A 52 10.93 -20.00 21.11
CA PRO A 52 10.85 -21.16 22.01
C PRO A 52 9.42 -21.63 22.32
N LYS A 53 8.40 -20.75 22.22
CA LYS A 53 7.01 -21.09 22.60
C LYS A 53 6.07 -21.23 21.41
N CYS A 54 6.36 -20.59 20.28
CA CYS A 54 5.42 -20.51 19.15
C CYS A 54 5.95 -21.17 17.86
N ALA A 55 7.27 -21.16 17.60
CA ALA A 55 7.90 -21.76 16.42
C ALA A 55 8.06 -23.29 16.53
N ASN A 56 7.02 -23.97 17.00
CA ASN A 56 7.01 -25.42 17.18
C ASN A 56 6.49 -26.15 15.93
N PRO A 57 6.89 -27.41 15.68
CA PRO A 57 6.37 -28.20 14.56
C PRO A 57 4.85 -28.21 14.50
N ALA A 58 4.28 -27.98 13.31
CA ALA A 58 2.84 -27.84 13.05
C ALA A 58 2.14 -26.65 13.75
N CYS A 59 2.90 -25.76 14.40
CA CYS A 59 2.46 -24.45 14.85
C CYS A 59 3.06 -23.40 13.90
N HIS A 60 3.86 -22.45 14.38
CA HIS A 60 4.45 -21.39 13.55
C HIS A 60 5.85 -21.75 13.04
N ASP A 61 6.00 -22.96 12.49
CA ASP A 61 7.26 -23.50 11.93
C ASP A 61 7.48 -23.15 10.45
N GLY A 62 6.71 -22.20 9.92
CA GLY A 62 6.78 -21.75 8.55
C GLY A 62 6.04 -22.62 7.53
N ALA A 63 5.25 -23.60 7.95
CA ALA A 63 4.24 -24.22 7.08
C ALA A 63 3.09 -23.26 6.74
N PHE A 64 2.85 -22.25 7.57
CA PHE A 64 1.87 -21.20 7.38
C PHE A 64 2.28 -19.91 8.11
N GLU A 65 1.56 -18.82 7.88
CA GLU A 65 1.81 -17.54 8.52
C GLU A 65 0.95 -17.32 9.79
N PRO A 66 1.48 -16.61 10.80
CA PRO A 66 2.84 -16.05 10.86
C PRO A 66 3.91 -17.14 11.03
N ASP A 67 5.11 -16.89 10.51
CA ASP A 67 6.26 -17.82 10.55
C ASP A 67 7.29 -17.31 11.57
N PHE A 68 7.52 -18.06 12.64
CA PHE A 68 8.37 -17.63 13.76
C PHE A 68 9.76 -18.25 13.77
N ARG A 69 10.17 -18.96 12.71
CA ARG A 69 11.50 -19.61 12.66
C ARG A 69 12.67 -18.66 12.71
N THR A 70 12.52 -17.45 12.18
CA THR A 70 13.56 -16.41 12.21
C THR A 70 12.94 -15.09 12.63
N VAL A 71 13.76 -14.18 13.13
CA VAL A 71 13.31 -12.84 13.51
C VAL A 71 12.73 -12.11 12.30
N GLU A 72 13.37 -12.19 11.13
CA GLU A 72 12.88 -11.51 9.92
C GLU A 72 11.56 -12.09 9.44
N SER A 73 11.42 -13.43 9.43
CA SER A 73 10.17 -14.06 9.02
C SER A 73 9.05 -13.70 9.99
N ALA A 74 9.33 -13.71 11.29
CA ALA A 74 8.37 -13.36 12.33
C ALA A 74 7.86 -11.93 12.15
N TYR A 75 8.78 -10.98 11.95
CA TYR A 75 8.43 -9.58 11.80
C TYR A 75 7.60 -9.33 10.53
N ASN A 76 8.11 -9.78 9.38
CA ASN A 76 7.52 -9.50 8.08
C ASN A 76 6.19 -10.23 7.87
N THR A 77 5.93 -11.31 8.62
CA THR A 77 4.65 -12.01 8.63
C THR A 77 3.71 -11.54 9.75
N MET A 78 4.07 -10.53 10.56
CA MET A 78 3.19 -9.99 11.61
C MET A 78 2.80 -8.54 11.37
N VAL A 79 3.78 -7.66 11.21
CA VAL A 79 3.51 -6.22 11.22
C VAL A 79 2.82 -5.79 9.92
N TYR A 80 1.65 -5.16 10.04
CA TYR A 80 0.76 -4.80 8.93
C TYR A 80 0.37 -5.95 7.97
N GLN A 81 0.48 -7.20 8.42
CA GLN A 81 0.01 -8.35 7.64
C GLN A 81 -1.45 -8.68 7.97
N PRO A 82 -2.24 -9.11 6.99
CA PRO A 82 -3.67 -9.36 7.18
C PRO A 82 -3.95 -10.51 8.15
N VAL A 83 -5.06 -10.42 8.86
CA VAL A 83 -5.53 -11.48 9.77
C VAL A 83 -6.14 -12.63 8.96
N THR A 84 -5.65 -13.86 9.17
CA THR A 84 -6.16 -15.07 8.48
C THR A 84 -7.35 -15.71 9.20
N LYS A 85 -7.26 -15.81 10.53
CA LYS A 85 -8.35 -16.26 11.42
C LYS A 85 -8.66 -15.09 12.34
N ASN A 86 -9.81 -14.47 12.18
CA ASN A 86 -10.25 -13.30 12.92
C ASN A 86 -11.28 -13.70 13.99
N ASP A 87 -11.73 -12.74 14.80
CA ASP A 87 -12.92 -12.93 15.62
C ASP A 87 -14.19 -13.04 14.76
N ASP A 88 -15.31 -13.41 15.39
CA ASP A 88 -16.60 -13.58 14.71
C ASP A 88 -17.12 -12.29 14.04
N SER A 89 -16.65 -11.13 14.50
CA SER A 89 -17.04 -9.82 13.97
C SER A 89 -16.09 -9.28 12.90
N ALA A 90 -15.01 -10.00 12.60
CA ALA A 90 -13.91 -9.55 11.74
C ALA A 90 -13.33 -8.18 12.14
N SER A 91 -13.17 -7.93 13.45
CA SER A 91 -12.82 -6.63 14.03
C SER A 91 -11.40 -6.17 13.69
N TYR A 92 -10.49 -7.10 13.39
CA TYR A 92 -9.07 -6.80 13.20
C TYR A 92 -8.65 -6.79 11.73
N THR A 93 -7.93 -5.75 11.30
CA THR A 93 -7.39 -5.68 9.93
C THR A 93 -6.00 -6.32 9.83
N TYR A 94 -5.14 -6.09 10.82
CA TYR A 94 -3.74 -6.53 10.80
C TYR A 94 -3.38 -7.37 12.03
N ARG A 95 -2.38 -8.27 11.85
CA ARG A 95 -1.84 -9.10 12.93
C ARG A 95 -1.20 -8.24 14.02
N VAL A 96 -0.44 -7.21 13.63
CA VAL A 96 0.07 -6.16 14.52
C VAL A 96 -0.11 -4.79 13.86
N VAL A 97 -0.64 -3.84 14.63
CA VAL A 97 -0.74 -2.42 14.32
C VAL A 97 0.22 -1.64 15.22
N PRO A 98 1.32 -1.10 14.68
CA PRO A 98 2.23 -0.22 15.39
C PRO A 98 1.50 0.89 16.16
N GLY A 99 1.79 1.02 17.45
CA GLY A 99 1.21 2.04 18.33
C GLY A 99 -0.19 1.74 18.87
N SER A 100 -0.84 0.65 18.46
CA SER A 100 -2.19 0.30 18.91
C SER A 100 -2.30 -1.16 19.33
N VAL A 101 -2.33 -1.41 20.64
CA VAL A 101 -2.58 -2.74 21.23
C VAL A 101 -3.99 -3.21 20.90
N ASP A 102 -4.98 -2.32 20.97
CA ASP A 102 -6.39 -2.63 20.77
C ASP A 102 -6.70 -3.04 19.31
N ASP A 103 -6.01 -2.43 18.34
CA ASP A 103 -6.16 -2.79 16.91
C ASP A 103 -5.24 -3.97 16.50
N SER A 104 -4.39 -4.46 17.40
CA SER A 104 -3.44 -5.54 17.13
C SER A 104 -4.02 -6.91 17.46
N TRP A 105 -4.31 -7.70 16.42
CA TRP A 105 -4.85 -9.05 16.59
C TRP A 105 -3.98 -9.97 17.44
N LEU A 106 -2.65 -9.82 17.37
CA LEU A 106 -1.69 -10.57 18.19
C LEU A 106 -2.06 -10.51 19.67
N MET A 107 -2.43 -9.33 20.17
CA MET A 107 -2.73 -9.15 21.59
C MET A 107 -4.03 -9.85 21.98
N ASN A 108 -5.05 -9.77 21.14
CA ASN A 108 -6.26 -10.56 21.34
C ASN A 108 -5.98 -12.08 21.31
N ARG A 109 -5.15 -12.56 20.38
CA ARG A 109 -4.77 -13.98 20.29
C ARG A 109 -4.06 -14.51 21.52
N LEU A 110 -3.23 -13.69 22.15
CA LEU A 110 -2.46 -14.09 23.35
C LEU A 110 -3.31 -14.06 24.63
N MET A 111 -4.45 -13.34 24.65
CA MET A 111 -5.24 -13.09 25.86
C MET A 111 -6.67 -13.67 25.83
N THR A 112 -7.17 -14.04 24.66
CA THR A 112 -8.56 -14.51 24.50
C THR A 112 -8.86 -15.76 25.31
N ASP A 113 -10.06 -15.82 25.87
CA ASP A 113 -10.67 -16.97 26.54
C ASP A 113 -11.70 -17.70 25.66
N ASP A 114 -11.83 -17.29 24.38
CA ASP A 114 -12.70 -17.93 23.41
C ASP A 114 -12.13 -19.30 23.00
N ASP A 115 -12.85 -20.38 23.31
CA ASP A 115 -12.43 -21.76 22.99
C ASP A 115 -12.36 -22.05 21.49
N THR A 116 -13.16 -21.37 20.66
CA THR A 116 -13.17 -21.52 19.19
C THR A 116 -11.95 -20.87 18.58
N LEU A 117 -11.58 -19.69 19.07
CA LEU A 117 -10.35 -19.01 18.67
C LEU A 117 -9.13 -19.73 19.25
N GLY A 118 -9.21 -20.09 20.54
CA GLY A 118 -8.22 -20.74 21.39
C GLY A 118 -7.07 -19.82 21.80
N GLN A 119 -6.71 -19.69 23.07
CA GLN A 119 -5.59 -18.83 23.49
C GLN A 119 -4.25 -19.31 22.93
N MET A 120 -3.38 -18.39 22.49
CA MET A 120 -1.99 -18.69 22.10
C MET A 120 -1.02 -18.51 23.28
N PRO A 121 0.01 -19.37 23.42
CA PRO A 121 0.30 -20.52 22.57
C PRO A 121 -0.69 -21.67 22.79
N LEU A 122 -1.18 -22.25 21.70
CA LEU A 122 -2.24 -23.25 21.74
C LEU A 122 -1.73 -24.55 22.39
N TYR A 123 -2.51 -25.10 23.33
CA TYR A 123 -2.17 -26.34 24.08
C TYR A 123 -0.90 -26.26 24.94
N ALA A 124 -0.39 -25.06 25.21
CA ALA A 124 0.74 -24.85 26.11
C ALA A 124 0.33 -23.94 27.27
N VAL A 125 1.27 -23.71 28.20
CA VAL A 125 1.06 -22.74 29.27
C VAL A 125 0.96 -21.34 28.66
N PRO A 126 -0.12 -20.58 28.93
CA PRO A 126 -0.25 -19.21 28.47
C PRO A 126 0.90 -18.32 28.94
N LEU A 127 1.13 -17.23 28.22
CA LEU A 127 2.07 -16.20 28.67
C LEU A 127 1.58 -15.59 29.99
N THR A 128 2.51 -15.26 30.88
CA THR A 128 2.17 -14.53 32.11
C THR A 128 1.79 -13.08 31.80
N GLN A 129 1.15 -12.40 32.76
CA GLN A 129 0.81 -10.99 32.58
C GLN A 129 2.03 -10.09 32.32
N GLU A 130 3.18 -10.43 32.92
CA GLU A 130 4.44 -9.72 32.70
C GLU A 130 4.95 -9.95 31.27
N GLU A 131 4.93 -11.20 30.80
CA GLU A 131 5.34 -11.56 29.44
C GLU A 131 4.45 -10.88 28.39
N LEU A 132 3.12 -10.84 28.62
CA LEU A 132 2.18 -10.09 27.80
C LEU A 132 2.50 -8.59 27.79
N GLY A 133 2.96 -8.04 28.91
CA GLY A 133 3.40 -6.66 29.03
C GLY A 133 4.54 -6.31 28.07
N TYR A 134 5.51 -7.19 27.85
CA TYR A 134 6.59 -6.93 26.89
C TYR A 134 6.11 -6.83 25.44
N PHE A 135 5.11 -7.64 25.06
CA PHE A 135 4.48 -7.52 23.75
C PHE A 135 3.70 -6.20 23.62
N GLN A 136 2.97 -5.80 24.65
CA GLN A 136 2.25 -4.52 24.68
C GLN A 136 3.23 -3.34 24.55
N ASP A 137 4.31 -3.35 25.32
CA ASP A 137 5.34 -2.31 25.30
C ASP A 137 5.98 -2.18 23.91
N TRP A 138 6.31 -3.31 23.28
CA TRP A 138 6.81 -3.31 21.90
C TRP A 138 5.81 -2.74 20.91
N VAL A 139 4.53 -3.13 20.99
CA VAL A 139 3.47 -2.58 20.12
C VAL A 139 3.31 -1.08 20.33
N ILE A 140 3.23 -0.62 21.58
CA ILE A 140 3.07 0.81 21.93
C ILE A 140 4.30 1.63 21.51
N ASP A 141 5.51 1.08 21.61
CA ASP A 141 6.72 1.67 21.02
C ASP A 141 6.82 1.41 19.50
N SER A 142 5.70 1.59 18.80
CA SER A 142 5.60 1.56 17.34
C SER A 142 6.03 0.25 16.69
N ALA A 143 5.97 -0.87 17.41
CA ALA A 143 6.28 -2.21 16.90
C ALA A 143 7.55 -2.25 16.04
N ARG A 144 8.64 -1.64 16.54
CA ARG A 144 9.90 -1.50 15.80
C ARG A 144 10.49 -2.84 15.39
N ASP A 145 11.19 -2.88 14.27
CA ASP A 145 11.94 -4.06 13.84
C ASP A 145 13.13 -4.35 14.76
N ALA A 146 13.84 -5.45 14.48
CA ALA A 146 15.05 -5.84 15.21
C ALA A 146 16.17 -4.79 15.17
N PHE A 147 16.10 -3.83 14.24
CA PHE A 147 17.05 -2.73 14.08
C PHE A 147 16.58 -1.42 14.74
N GLY A 148 15.41 -1.41 15.40
CA GLY A 148 14.81 -0.24 16.03
C GLY A 148 14.07 0.69 15.06
N LEU A 149 13.87 0.28 13.81
CA LEU A 149 13.21 1.08 12.79
C LEU A 149 11.69 0.94 12.90
N VAL A 150 10.98 2.06 12.73
CA VAL A 150 9.52 2.07 12.70
C VAL A 150 9.06 1.49 11.35
N PRO A 151 8.13 0.52 11.35
CA PRO A 151 7.53 0.00 10.13
C PRO A 151 6.75 1.10 9.40
N ILE A 152 6.88 1.12 8.07
CA ILE A 152 6.06 1.97 7.21
C ILE A 152 4.77 1.19 6.91
N ARG A 153 3.62 1.83 7.12
CA ARG A 153 2.34 1.25 6.73
C ARG A 153 2.31 1.06 5.22
N PRO A 154 1.95 -0.13 4.70
CA PRO A 154 1.77 -0.33 3.27
C PRO A 154 0.78 0.70 2.71
N ASN A 155 1.17 1.39 1.64
CA ASN A 155 0.32 2.33 0.90
C ASN A 155 0.12 1.78 -0.51
N ARG A 156 -1.11 1.47 -0.90
CA ARG A 156 -1.40 0.96 -2.24
C ARG A 156 -1.54 2.12 -3.22
N SER A 157 -1.33 1.87 -4.50
CA SER A 157 -1.61 2.88 -5.51
C SER A 157 -3.10 3.22 -5.54
N PRO A 158 -3.48 4.49 -5.78
CA PRO A 158 -4.87 4.88 -5.96
C PRO A 158 -5.54 4.07 -7.07
N GLU A 159 -6.82 3.79 -6.93
CA GLU A 159 -7.55 2.92 -7.85
C GLU A 159 -8.64 3.68 -8.61
N VAL A 160 -8.60 3.60 -9.94
CA VAL A 160 -9.72 4.02 -10.80
C VAL A 160 -10.67 2.83 -10.96
N LYS A 161 -11.79 2.83 -10.22
CA LYS A 161 -12.66 1.65 -10.10
C LYS A 161 -13.54 1.44 -11.34
N TRP A 162 -14.25 2.48 -11.75
CA TRP A 162 -15.17 2.48 -12.89
C TRP A 162 -15.57 3.90 -13.24
N TYR A 163 -16.24 4.06 -14.38
CA TYR A 163 -16.86 5.33 -14.77
C TYR A 163 -18.30 5.12 -15.26
N THR A 164 -19.07 6.21 -15.26
CA THR A 164 -20.34 6.34 -15.98
C THR A 164 -20.26 7.53 -16.92
N ALA A 165 -21.06 7.55 -17.98
CA ALA A 165 -21.05 8.63 -18.96
C ALA A 165 -22.46 9.18 -19.15
N TYR A 166 -22.57 10.49 -19.34
CA TYR A 166 -23.82 11.20 -19.54
C TYR A 166 -23.73 12.12 -20.76
N GLU A 167 -24.83 12.24 -21.48
CA GLU A 167 -25.01 13.32 -22.46
C GLU A 167 -25.35 14.62 -21.70
N GLY A 168 -24.66 15.70 -22.03
CA GLY A 168 -24.72 16.98 -21.36
C GLY A 168 -23.82 17.10 -20.12
N ASN A 169 -23.87 18.27 -19.48
CA ASN A 169 -23.17 18.54 -18.23
C ASN A 169 -24.06 18.24 -17.03
N THR A 170 -24.97 19.15 -16.66
CA THR A 170 -25.86 18.97 -15.51
C THR A 170 -27.29 19.33 -15.88
N PRO A 171 -28.30 18.60 -15.36
CA PRO A 171 -28.20 17.45 -14.43
C PRO A 171 -27.78 16.14 -15.13
N TYR A 172 -27.07 15.25 -14.43
CA TYR A 172 -26.59 13.94 -14.95
C TYR A 172 -27.74 12.93 -15.12
N VAL A 173 -28.64 13.18 -16.05
CA VAL A 173 -29.88 12.39 -16.22
C VAL A 173 -29.86 11.43 -17.41
N ASN A 174 -29.15 11.78 -18.50
CA ASN A 174 -29.11 10.95 -19.69
C ASN A 174 -27.86 10.09 -19.73
N ARG A 175 -27.89 8.92 -19.08
CA ARG A 175 -26.74 8.00 -18.99
C ARG A 175 -26.53 7.22 -20.30
N ILE A 176 -25.31 7.22 -20.83
CA ILE A 176 -24.96 6.69 -22.15
C ILE A 176 -23.80 5.67 -22.16
N ASP A 177 -23.12 5.39 -21.04
CA ASP A 177 -21.96 4.46 -21.01
C ASP A 177 -22.29 2.99 -21.36
N THR A 178 -23.57 2.62 -21.34
CA THR A 178 -24.03 1.28 -21.71
C THR A 178 -24.33 1.13 -23.20
N ASN A 179 -24.42 2.23 -23.95
CA ASN A 179 -24.67 2.20 -25.39
C ASN A 179 -23.36 1.87 -26.13
N ARG A 180 -23.05 0.59 -26.31
CA ARG A 180 -21.75 0.14 -26.83
C ARG A 180 -21.90 -0.64 -28.13
N ILE A 181 -20.92 -0.49 -29.03
CA ILE A 181 -20.95 -1.05 -30.38
C ILE A 181 -21.18 -2.57 -30.38
N ASN A 182 -20.46 -3.29 -29.52
CA ASN A 182 -20.45 -4.75 -29.46
C ASN A 182 -20.22 -5.26 -28.04
N GLY A 183 -21.14 -4.93 -27.13
CA GLY A 183 -21.10 -5.38 -25.74
C GLY A 183 -20.12 -4.59 -24.85
N TRP A 184 -19.97 -5.07 -23.62
CA TRP A 184 -19.31 -4.31 -22.55
C TRP A 184 -17.86 -3.90 -22.87
N SER A 185 -17.08 -4.78 -23.50
CA SER A 185 -15.67 -4.53 -23.86
C SER A 185 -15.53 -3.92 -25.26
N SER A 186 -16.32 -2.89 -25.56
CA SER A 186 -16.25 -2.15 -26.84
C SER A 186 -16.55 -0.66 -26.62
N ALA A 187 -16.23 0.19 -27.59
CA ALA A 187 -16.41 1.63 -27.47
C ALA A 187 -17.88 2.00 -27.18
N MET A 188 -18.08 2.95 -26.27
CA MET A 188 -19.38 3.58 -26.06
C MET A 188 -19.68 4.57 -27.19
N GLN A 189 -20.92 4.61 -27.65
CA GLN A 189 -21.37 5.50 -28.69
C GLN A 189 -21.83 6.82 -28.07
N VAL A 190 -21.19 7.93 -28.46
CA VAL A 190 -21.45 9.27 -27.93
C VAL A 190 -21.75 10.25 -29.06
N PRO A 191 -22.67 11.21 -28.89
CA PRO A 191 -22.88 12.28 -29.87
C PRO A 191 -21.66 13.21 -29.96
N HIS A 192 -21.18 13.50 -31.16
CA HIS A 192 -20.03 14.40 -31.35
C HIS A 192 -20.36 15.88 -31.12
N ASN A 193 -21.63 16.26 -31.26
CA ASN A 193 -22.11 17.64 -31.24
C ASN A 193 -22.76 18.06 -29.91
N GLN A 194 -22.62 17.24 -28.87
CA GLN A 194 -23.11 17.51 -27.51
C GLN A 194 -21.94 17.45 -26.52
N ASP A 195 -22.09 18.12 -25.39
CA ASP A 195 -21.19 17.92 -24.26
C ASP A 195 -21.36 16.49 -23.73
N ILE A 196 -20.26 15.86 -23.31
CA ILE A 196 -20.27 14.54 -22.67
C ILE A 196 -19.62 14.67 -21.30
N THR A 197 -20.28 14.17 -20.26
CA THR A 197 -19.68 14.10 -18.93
C THR A 197 -19.38 12.67 -18.52
N LEU A 198 -18.14 12.40 -18.13
CA LEU A 198 -17.73 11.17 -17.48
C LEU A 198 -17.67 11.40 -15.97
N LEU A 199 -18.21 10.47 -15.19
CA LEU A 199 -18.11 10.44 -13.73
C LEU A 199 -17.28 9.21 -13.33
N PHE A 200 -16.09 9.43 -12.80
CA PHE A 200 -15.16 8.39 -12.35
C PHE A 200 -15.32 8.14 -10.86
N ARG A 201 -15.35 6.87 -10.46
CA ARG A 201 -15.21 6.46 -9.06
C ARG A 201 -13.75 6.10 -8.77
N LEU A 202 -13.18 6.74 -7.77
CA LEU A 202 -11.83 6.44 -7.28
C LEU A 202 -11.88 5.74 -5.92
N ALA A 203 -10.78 5.15 -5.51
CA ALA A 203 -10.55 4.67 -4.14
C ALA A 203 -9.07 4.69 -3.83
N ASP A 204 -8.73 4.72 -2.55
CA ASP A 204 -7.36 4.59 -2.05
C ASP A 204 -7.45 4.06 -0.62
N ASP A 205 -6.39 3.41 -0.12
CA ASP A 205 -6.41 2.79 1.22
C ASP A 205 -5.94 3.73 2.33
N LEU A 206 -5.12 4.75 2.03
CA LEU A 206 -4.60 5.69 3.03
C LEU A 206 -5.04 7.14 2.81
N THR A 207 -5.22 7.54 1.55
CA THR A 207 -5.48 8.92 1.15
C THR A 207 -6.96 9.10 0.81
N ASP A 208 -7.66 9.99 1.53
CA ASP A 208 -9.04 10.33 1.15
C ASP A 208 -9.09 10.78 -0.33
N VAL A 209 -10.09 10.31 -1.08
CA VAL A 209 -10.20 10.60 -2.52
C VAL A 209 -10.23 12.10 -2.83
N ALA A 210 -10.78 12.91 -1.92
CA ALA A 210 -10.79 14.37 -2.05
C ALA A 210 -9.39 15.01 -1.92
N ASN A 211 -8.43 14.29 -1.34
CA ASN A 211 -7.05 14.71 -1.11
C ASN A 211 -6.05 14.07 -2.09
N LEU A 212 -6.52 13.17 -2.98
CA LEU A 212 -5.71 12.71 -4.09
C LEU A 212 -5.32 13.89 -4.99
N SER A 213 -4.19 13.75 -5.67
CA SER A 213 -3.56 14.83 -6.41
C SER A 213 -3.28 14.43 -7.87
N ASP A 214 -2.82 15.42 -8.64
CA ASP A 214 -2.44 15.29 -10.04
C ASP A 214 -3.50 14.63 -10.95
N HIS A 215 -4.78 14.91 -10.70
CA HIS A 215 -5.87 14.38 -11.53
C HIS A 215 -5.75 14.86 -12.98
N LYS A 216 -5.66 13.91 -13.91
CA LYS A 216 -5.66 14.18 -15.37
C LYS A 216 -6.48 13.13 -16.10
N PHE A 217 -7.27 13.56 -17.06
CA PHE A 217 -7.93 12.69 -18.01
C PHE A 217 -7.27 12.87 -19.37
N PHE A 218 -6.87 11.77 -20.00
CA PHE A 218 -6.24 11.78 -21.31
C PHE A 218 -7.07 11.01 -22.30
N TYR A 219 -7.19 11.51 -23.53
CA TYR A 219 -7.87 10.81 -24.62
C TYR A 219 -7.12 11.00 -25.94
N SER A 220 -7.11 9.96 -26.78
CA SER A 220 -6.42 9.95 -28.06
C SER A 220 -7.19 9.10 -29.08
N ASN A 221 -7.02 9.41 -30.36
CA ASN A 221 -7.46 8.55 -31.44
C ASN A 221 -6.45 7.44 -31.79
N ASN A 222 -5.40 7.28 -30.98
CA ASN A 222 -4.46 6.17 -31.02
C ASN A 222 -4.64 5.29 -29.77
N ILE A 223 -4.69 3.97 -29.97
CA ILE A 223 -4.89 3.00 -28.88
C ILE A 223 -3.75 2.96 -27.85
N ASP A 224 -2.56 3.43 -28.25
CA ASP A 224 -1.37 3.56 -27.39
C ASP A 224 -1.31 4.91 -26.66
N TYR A 225 -2.35 5.72 -26.78
CA TYR A 225 -2.46 7.07 -26.23
C TYR A 225 -1.43 8.07 -26.76
N SER A 226 -0.75 7.78 -27.86
CA SER A 226 0.13 8.76 -28.51
C SER A 226 -0.64 10.01 -28.95
N ASN A 227 -0.05 11.19 -28.76
CA ASN A 227 -0.67 12.50 -29.03
C ASN A 227 -1.99 12.74 -28.26
N ALA A 228 -2.12 12.20 -27.05
CA ALA A 228 -3.32 12.41 -26.23
C ALA A 228 -3.53 13.88 -25.88
N SER A 229 -4.79 14.29 -25.93
CA SER A 229 -5.27 15.55 -25.34
C SER A 229 -5.59 15.34 -23.87
N MET A 230 -5.49 16.41 -23.06
CA MET A 230 -5.67 16.36 -21.61
C MET A 230 -6.83 17.26 -21.17
N ILE A 231 -7.67 16.76 -20.25
CA ILE A 231 -8.69 17.52 -19.54
C ILE A 231 -8.44 17.33 -18.04
N THR A 232 -8.49 18.42 -17.27
CA THR A 232 -8.40 18.34 -15.80
C THR A 232 -9.76 17.91 -15.22
N PRO A 233 -9.84 16.75 -14.54
CA PRO A 233 -11.03 16.33 -13.84
C PRO A 233 -11.40 17.29 -12.69
N VAL A 234 -12.69 17.41 -12.40
CA VAL A 234 -13.24 18.27 -11.35
C VAL A 234 -13.82 17.40 -10.24
N PHE A 235 -13.46 17.69 -8.99
CA PHE A 235 -14.05 17.00 -7.83
C PHE A 235 -15.57 17.22 -7.81
N TYR A 236 -16.33 16.14 -7.68
CA TYR A 236 -17.79 16.20 -7.62
C TYR A 236 -18.28 16.05 -6.17
N SER A 237 -18.17 14.85 -5.61
CA SER A 237 -18.52 14.56 -4.22
C SER A 237 -18.02 13.19 -3.82
N GLY A 238 -17.75 12.98 -2.52
CA GLY A 238 -17.31 11.69 -1.99
C GLY A 238 -16.11 11.14 -2.76
N ASN A 239 -16.31 9.99 -3.41
CA ASN A 239 -15.25 9.30 -4.14
C ASN A 239 -15.29 9.53 -5.65
N TYR A 240 -15.85 10.67 -6.09
CA TYR A 240 -16.16 10.90 -7.49
C TYR A 240 -15.54 12.18 -8.06
N TYR A 241 -15.01 12.05 -9.27
CA TYR A 241 -14.52 13.14 -10.12
C TYR A 241 -15.22 13.13 -11.47
N THR A 242 -15.45 14.31 -12.03
CA THR A 242 -16.09 14.47 -13.35
C THR A 242 -15.11 14.99 -14.39
N VAL A 243 -15.29 14.54 -15.62
CA VAL A 243 -14.60 15.03 -16.81
C VAL A 243 -15.65 15.45 -17.82
N SER A 244 -15.66 16.73 -18.22
CA SER A 244 -16.54 17.24 -19.26
C SER A 244 -15.78 17.39 -20.57
N ILE A 245 -16.18 16.64 -21.59
CA ILE A 245 -15.70 16.74 -22.97
C ILE A 245 -16.67 17.67 -23.72
N PRO A 246 -16.24 18.87 -24.15
CA PRO A 246 -17.13 19.80 -24.82
C PRO A 246 -17.62 19.31 -26.19
N ALA A 247 -18.79 19.77 -26.61
CA ALA A 247 -19.34 19.54 -27.94
C ALA A 247 -18.33 19.91 -29.04
N ASN A 248 -18.29 19.12 -30.10
CA ASN A 248 -17.41 19.26 -31.27
C ASN A 248 -15.91 19.08 -30.98
N THR A 249 -15.53 18.63 -29.78
CA THR A 249 -14.14 18.24 -29.47
C THR A 249 -13.75 16.94 -30.17
N LEU A 250 -14.72 16.05 -30.37
CA LEU A 250 -14.53 14.74 -30.99
C LEU A 250 -14.89 14.81 -32.47
N THR A 251 -14.06 14.20 -33.32
CA THR A 251 -14.32 14.12 -34.75
C THR A 251 -15.37 13.05 -35.04
N GLN A 252 -16.42 13.38 -35.81
CA GLN A 252 -17.47 12.45 -36.18
C GLN A 252 -16.90 11.18 -36.85
N THR A 253 -17.41 10.02 -36.48
CA THR A 253 -17.00 8.67 -36.90
C THR A 253 -15.62 8.21 -36.42
N GLN A 254 -14.93 9.01 -35.60
CA GLN A 254 -13.64 8.66 -35.01
C GLN A 254 -13.81 7.96 -33.65
N GLN A 255 -13.01 6.93 -33.42
CA GLN A 255 -12.87 6.29 -32.10
C GLN A 255 -11.72 6.93 -31.32
N TYR A 256 -11.94 7.09 -30.01
CA TYR A 256 -10.97 7.59 -29.04
C TYR A 256 -10.83 6.61 -27.88
N TRP A 257 -9.61 6.38 -27.43
CA TRP A 257 -9.27 5.67 -26.20
C TRP A 257 -8.88 6.68 -25.14
N PHE A 258 -9.18 6.38 -23.89
CA PHE A 258 -8.87 7.29 -22.78
C PHE A 258 -8.39 6.56 -21.53
N TYR A 259 -7.69 7.30 -20.68
CA TYR A 259 -7.27 6.83 -19.36
C TYR A 259 -7.35 7.97 -18.36
N TYR A 260 -7.34 7.60 -17.08
CA TYR A 260 -7.34 8.51 -15.95
C TYR A 260 -6.01 8.36 -15.19
N HIS A 261 -5.38 9.49 -14.90
CA HIS A 261 -4.19 9.60 -14.08
C HIS A 261 -4.53 10.22 -12.72
N VAL A 262 -3.96 9.66 -11.65
CA VAL A 262 -4.11 10.14 -10.27
C VAL A 262 -2.92 9.72 -9.42
N GLN A 263 -2.62 10.50 -8.38
CA GLN A 263 -1.55 10.23 -7.43
C GLN A 263 -2.02 10.42 -5.99
N ASP A 264 -1.47 9.63 -5.07
CA ASP A 264 -1.43 9.95 -3.64
C ASP A 264 -0.09 10.65 -3.32
N ASP A 265 0.41 10.54 -2.08
CA ASP A 265 1.69 11.11 -1.66
C ASP A 265 2.93 10.28 -2.06
N VAL A 266 2.78 9.03 -2.48
CA VAL A 266 3.89 8.08 -2.74
C VAL A 266 3.79 7.36 -4.09
N ASN A 267 2.58 7.12 -4.58
CA ASN A 267 2.17 6.27 -5.67
C ASN A 267 1.37 7.05 -6.72
N SER A 268 1.43 6.55 -7.96
CA SER A 268 0.65 7.06 -9.10
C SER A 268 -0.03 5.93 -9.85
N THR A 269 -1.19 6.21 -10.42
CA THR A 269 -1.96 5.26 -11.24
C THR A 269 -2.36 5.88 -12.56
N ASP A 270 -2.04 5.18 -13.64
CA ASP A 270 -2.63 5.35 -14.97
C ASP A 270 -3.57 4.17 -15.24
N PHE A 271 -4.86 4.45 -15.44
CA PHE A 271 -5.81 3.38 -15.72
C PHE A 271 -6.87 3.73 -16.77
N PRO A 272 -7.09 2.84 -17.76
CA PRO A 272 -6.21 1.73 -18.13
C PRO A 272 -4.94 2.24 -18.81
N ASN A 273 -3.84 1.52 -18.63
CA ASN A 273 -2.57 1.75 -19.34
C ASN A 273 -2.38 0.73 -20.47
N THR A 274 -1.28 0.83 -21.22
CA THR A 274 -0.96 -0.06 -22.36
C THR A 274 -0.72 -1.52 -21.96
N GLU A 275 -0.44 -1.79 -20.68
CA GLU A 275 -0.26 -3.14 -20.13
C GLU A 275 -1.56 -3.72 -19.55
N SER A 276 -2.61 -2.91 -19.48
CA SER A 276 -3.92 -3.34 -18.99
C SER A 276 -4.51 -4.41 -19.91
N LYS A 277 -5.42 -5.22 -19.36
CA LYS A 277 -6.11 -6.24 -20.15
C LYS A 277 -6.79 -5.56 -21.35
N SER A 278 -6.70 -6.18 -22.53
CA SER A 278 -7.21 -5.59 -23.78
C SER A 278 -8.70 -5.21 -23.71
N TRP A 279 -9.50 -5.95 -22.95
CA TRP A 279 -10.91 -5.64 -22.73
C TRP A 279 -11.14 -4.40 -21.87
N TRP A 280 -10.21 -4.04 -20.96
CA TRP A 280 -10.25 -2.76 -20.26
C TRP A 280 -9.92 -1.60 -21.20
N ILE A 281 -8.88 -1.74 -22.02
CA ILE A 281 -8.50 -0.73 -23.02
C ILE A 281 -9.66 -0.50 -24.00
N ALA A 282 -10.30 -1.58 -24.47
CA ALA A 282 -11.47 -1.46 -25.33
C ALA A 282 -12.69 -0.87 -24.61
N HIS A 283 -12.90 -1.18 -23.33
CA HIS A 283 -13.99 -0.62 -22.54
C HIS A 283 -13.80 0.89 -22.32
N PHE A 284 -12.58 1.36 -22.07
CA PHE A 284 -12.25 2.78 -21.94
C PHE A 284 -12.01 3.43 -23.31
N SER A 285 -13.04 3.35 -24.16
CA SER A 285 -13.05 4.00 -25.45
C SER A 285 -14.45 4.48 -25.81
N LEU A 286 -14.51 5.46 -26.70
CA LEU A 286 -15.73 6.04 -27.23
C LEU A 286 -15.66 6.17 -28.75
N LEU A 287 -16.80 6.05 -29.42
CA LEU A 287 -16.99 6.31 -30.83
C LEU A 287 -17.92 7.51 -30.96
N ALA A 288 -17.42 8.58 -31.58
CA ALA A 288 -18.19 9.79 -31.82
C ALA A 288 -19.13 9.61 -33.01
N LEU A 289 -20.43 9.80 -32.80
CA LEU A 289 -21.50 9.69 -33.80
C LEU A 289 -22.01 11.06 -34.26
#